data_AF-A0A953EHI8-F1
#
_entry.id   AF-A0A953EHI8-F1
#
_cell.length_a   1.000
_cell.length_b   1.000
_cell.length_c   1.000
_cell.angle_alpha   90.00
_cell.angle_beta   90.00
_cell.angle_gamma   90.00
#
_symmetry.space_group_name_H-M   'P 1'
#
loop_
_entity.id
_entity.type
_entity.pdbx_description
1 polymer ?
#
loop_
_entity_poly.entity_id
_entity_poly.type
_entity_poly.pdbx_seq_one_letter_code
_entity_poly.pdbx_strand_id
1 'polypeptide(L)'
;MTFDMNDAELPRGTDLIPDGSFVKVRMEIRKGGIDGAGEVDRGLLKAAKTPGSDVRLLDCEFTVVAGPHARRKFWQSFTVAGGKVDEQGVSIGWKISKGMFRAMIDSACGLDPKDMSEAAKA
;
A
#
# COMPACT_ATOMS: atom_id res chain seq x y z
N MET A 1 -3.75 -44.85 -7.24
CA MET A 1 -4.90 -44.09 -6.73
C MET A 1 -5.10 -42.92 -7.66
N THR A 2 -6.23 -42.88 -8.36
CA THR A 2 -6.59 -41.80 -9.27
C THR A 2 -7.26 -40.72 -8.43
N PHE A 3 -6.69 -39.51 -8.40
CA PHE A 3 -7.32 -38.37 -7.75
C PHE A 3 -8.44 -37.86 -8.66
N ASP A 4 -9.69 -38.11 -8.27
CA ASP A 4 -10.87 -37.50 -8.87
C ASP A 4 -11.04 -36.10 -8.28
N MET A 5 -11.13 -35.08 -9.14
CA MET A 5 -11.25 -33.68 -8.73
C MET A 5 -12.62 -33.08 -9.04
N ASN A 6 -13.59 -33.90 -9.47
CA ASN A 6 -14.93 -33.42 -9.86
C ASN A 6 -15.79 -32.96 -8.68
N ASP A 7 -15.44 -33.30 -7.44
CA ASP A 7 -16.12 -32.87 -6.22
C ASP A 7 -15.49 -31.62 -5.56
N ALA A 8 -14.38 -31.13 -6.11
CA ALA A 8 -13.70 -29.97 -5.56
C ALA A 8 -14.51 -28.69 -5.80
N GLU A 9 -14.78 -27.93 -4.73
CA GLU A 9 -15.33 -26.58 -4.87
C GLU A 9 -14.37 -25.71 -5.68
N LEU A 10 -14.88 -25.16 -6.79
CA LEU A 10 -14.14 -24.17 -7.57
C LEU A 10 -13.94 -22.90 -6.72
N PRO A 11 -12.76 -22.25 -6.82
CA PRO A 11 -12.51 -20.99 -6.11
C PRO A 11 -13.63 -19.98 -6.39
N ARG A 12 -14.20 -19.38 -5.33
CA ARG A 12 -15.25 -18.36 -5.48
C ARG A 12 -14.71 -17.14 -6.22
N GLY A 13 -15.41 -16.75 -7.30
CA GLY A 13 -15.38 -15.49 -8.03
C GLY A 13 -14.05 -14.73 -8.08
N THR A 14 -13.33 -14.85 -9.19
CA THR A 14 -12.11 -14.08 -9.52
C THR A 14 -12.39 -12.69 -10.10
N ASP A 15 -13.63 -12.21 -10.02
CA ASP A 15 -13.99 -10.94 -10.68
C ASP A 15 -13.15 -9.81 -10.10
N LEU A 16 -12.57 -9.02 -10.99
CA LEU A 16 -11.79 -7.86 -10.61
C LEU A 16 -12.69 -6.80 -9.96
N ILE A 17 -12.09 -5.93 -9.15
CA ILE A 17 -12.76 -4.69 -8.75
C ILE A 17 -12.71 -3.78 -10.00
N PRO A 18 -13.86 -3.29 -10.51
CA PRO A 18 -13.85 -2.42 -11.67
C PRO A 18 -13.04 -1.14 -11.43
N ASP A 19 -12.36 -0.65 -12.46
CA ASP A 19 -11.68 0.64 -12.38
C ASP A 19 -12.65 1.78 -12.05
N GLY A 20 -12.16 2.77 -11.30
CA GLY A 20 -12.99 3.89 -10.81
C GLY A 20 -13.95 3.53 -9.66
N SER A 21 -13.90 2.32 -9.12
CA SER A 21 -14.73 1.93 -7.97
C SER A 21 -14.39 2.76 -6.72
N PHE A 22 -15.40 3.40 -6.13
CA PHE A 22 -15.27 4.07 -4.83
C PHE A 22 -15.54 3.07 -3.70
N VAL A 23 -14.50 2.73 -2.92
CA VAL A 23 -14.58 1.71 -1.87
C VAL A 23 -13.96 2.19 -0.57
N LYS A 24 -14.54 1.76 0.56
CA LYS A 24 -13.93 1.94 1.88
C LYS A 24 -12.95 0.79 2.12
N VAL A 25 -11.71 1.13 2.47
CA VAL A 25 -10.64 0.15 2.70
C VAL A 25 -10.05 0.27 4.09
N ARG A 26 -9.53 -0.84 4.60
CA ARG A 26 -8.56 -0.90 5.70
C ARG A 26 -7.20 -1.24 5.10
N MET A 27 -6.18 -0.48 5.47
CA MET A 27 -4.80 -0.73 5.08
C MET A 27 -4.05 -1.45 6.21
N GLU A 28 -3.23 -2.43 5.86
CA GLU A 28 -2.29 -3.11 6.74
C GLU A 28 -0.90 -3.10 6.12
N ILE A 29 0.12 -2.75 6.90
CA ILE A 29 1.51 -2.83 6.47
C ILE A 29 2.04 -4.22 6.81
N ARG A 30 2.49 -4.94 5.79
CA ARG A 30 3.10 -6.26 5.93
C ARG A 30 4.59 -6.12 6.19
N LYS A 31 5.12 -6.96 7.08
CA LYS A 31 6.55 -7.02 7.37
C LYS A 31 7.32 -7.47 6.12
N GLY A 32 8.21 -6.62 5.64
CA GLY A 32 9.10 -6.91 4.52
C GLY A 32 10.43 -7.56 4.90
N GLY A 33 10.76 -7.60 6.19
CA GLY A 33 11.94 -8.28 6.72
C GLY A 33 13.23 -7.46 6.73
N ILE A 34 13.19 -6.20 6.34
CA ILE A 34 14.33 -5.27 6.38
C ILE A 34 14.05 -4.15 7.37
N ASP A 35 15.07 -3.75 8.10
CA ASP A 35 14.98 -2.66 9.06
C ASP A 35 14.88 -1.30 8.36
N GLY A 36 14.07 -0.42 8.92
CA GLY A 36 14.06 0.99 8.58
C GLY A 36 15.06 1.81 9.40
N ALA A 37 14.72 3.07 9.63
CA ALA A 37 15.64 4.04 10.26
C ALA A 37 15.67 3.95 11.80
N GLY A 38 14.66 3.35 12.43
CA GLY A 38 14.50 3.30 13.87
C GLY A 38 13.95 1.99 14.40
N GLU A 39 13.53 1.99 15.65
CA GLU A 39 12.97 0.79 16.28
C GLU A 39 11.55 0.49 15.78
N VAL A 40 10.76 1.53 15.51
CA VAL A 40 9.37 1.43 15.07
C VAL A 40 9.18 0.79 13.70
N ASP A 41 10.19 0.87 12.84
CA ASP A 41 10.17 0.34 11.46
C ASP A 41 11.16 -0.84 11.28
N ARG A 42 11.64 -1.42 12.39
CA ARG A 42 12.46 -2.63 12.39
C ARG A 42 11.72 -3.80 11.76
N GLY A 43 12.37 -4.47 10.80
CA GLY A 43 11.81 -5.58 10.01
C GLY A 43 10.60 -5.22 9.14
N LEU A 44 10.23 -3.94 9.05
CA LEU A 44 9.01 -3.50 8.37
C LEU A 44 9.21 -3.38 6.86
N LEU A 45 10.37 -2.90 6.42
CA LEU A 45 10.62 -2.54 5.03
C LEU A 45 10.90 -3.77 4.16
N LYS A 46 10.60 -3.65 2.88
CA LYS A 46 10.81 -4.67 1.84
C LYS A 46 11.84 -4.16 0.82
N ALA A 47 12.80 -5.00 0.45
CA ALA A 47 13.71 -4.69 -0.66
C ALA A 47 12.98 -4.75 -1.99
N ALA A 48 13.39 -3.90 -2.94
CA ALA A 48 13.01 -4.09 -4.33
C ALA A 48 13.55 -5.42 -4.87
N LYS A 49 12.82 -6.02 -5.81
CA LYS A 49 13.20 -7.31 -6.42
C LYS A 49 14.43 -7.20 -7.33
N THR A 50 14.75 -5.99 -7.79
CA THR A 50 15.89 -5.74 -8.68
C THR A 50 17.20 -5.95 -7.93
N PRO A 51 18.09 -6.86 -8.39
CA PRO A 51 19.39 -7.08 -7.75
C PRO A 51 20.21 -5.79 -7.64
N GLY A 52 20.85 -5.58 -6.49
CA GLY A 52 21.67 -4.40 -6.22
C GLY A 52 20.89 -3.10 -5.99
N SER A 53 19.55 -3.14 -5.98
CA SER A 53 18.75 -1.95 -5.72
C SER A 53 18.82 -1.50 -4.26
N ASP A 54 19.02 -0.20 -4.08
CA ASP A 54 18.95 0.49 -2.79
C ASP A 54 17.52 0.84 -2.38
N VAL A 55 16.52 0.62 -3.25
CA VAL A 55 15.12 0.96 -2.99
C VAL A 55 14.58 0.15 -1.81
N ARG A 56 13.90 0.84 -0.90
CA ARG A 56 13.16 0.27 0.22
C ARG A 56 11.69 0.63 0.10
N LEU A 57 10.83 -0.34 0.35
CA LEU A 57 9.39 -0.27 0.11
C LEU A 57 8.62 -0.60 1.39
N LEU A 58 7.42 -0.03 1.54
CA LEU A 58 6.36 -0.61 2.35
C LEU A 58 5.54 -1.56 1.48
N ASP A 59 5.19 -2.73 2.01
CA ASP A 59 4.28 -3.68 1.35
C ASP A 59 2.91 -3.59 2.02
N CYS A 60 1.94 -3.00 1.33
CA CYS A 60 0.66 -2.65 1.93
C CYS A 60 -0.44 -3.53 1.37
N GLU A 61 -1.20 -4.15 2.26
CA GLU A 61 -2.42 -4.86 1.94
C GLU A 61 -3.62 -3.94 2.20
N PHE A 62 -4.56 -3.94 1.26
CA PHE A 62 -5.81 -3.21 1.37
C PHE A 62 -6.95 -4.19 1.33
N THR A 63 -7.83 -4.12 2.33
CA THR A 63 -9.05 -4.93 2.39
C THR A 63 -10.26 -4.01 2.26
N VAL A 64 -11.15 -4.29 1.32
CA VAL A 64 -12.44 -3.58 1.21
C VAL A 64 -13.32 -3.98 2.39
N VAL A 65 -13.77 -3.00 3.18
CA VAL A 65 -14.51 -3.27 4.44
C VAL A 65 -16.02 -3.14 4.31
N ALA A 66 -16.53 -2.56 3.21
CA ALA A 66 -17.96 -2.34 3.01
C ALA A 66 -18.33 -2.31 1.52
N GLY A 67 -19.62 -2.48 1.22
CA GLY A 67 -20.17 -2.39 -0.13
C GLY A 67 -20.04 -3.67 -0.97
N PRO A 68 -20.31 -3.59 -2.28
CA PRO A 68 -20.40 -4.75 -3.19
C PRO A 68 -19.12 -5.58 -3.30
N HIS A 69 -17.98 -4.97 -2.98
CA HIS A 69 -16.65 -5.59 -3.08
C HIS A 69 -16.07 -5.96 -1.71
N ALA A 70 -16.88 -5.97 -0.64
CA ALA A 70 -16.42 -6.27 0.71
C ALA A 70 -15.66 -7.59 0.80
N ARG A 71 -14.60 -7.61 1.63
CA ARG A 71 -13.63 -8.69 1.83
C ARG A 71 -12.66 -8.96 0.69
N ARG A 72 -12.77 -8.25 -0.45
CA ARG A 72 -11.74 -8.30 -1.49
C ARG A 72 -10.46 -7.62 -1.00
N LYS A 73 -9.33 -8.19 -1.40
CA LYS A 73 -8.00 -7.71 -1.05
C LYS A 73 -7.22 -7.32 -2.30
N PHE A 74 -6.39 -6.30 -2.16
CA PHE A 74 -5.38 -5.94 -3.14
C PHE A 74 -4.11 -5.48 -2.41
N TRP A 75 -2.98 -5.46 -3.12
CA TRP A 75 -1.69 -5.11 -2.55
C TRP A 75 -1.04 -4.01 -3.39
N GLN A 76 -0.38 -3.08 -2.70
CA GLN A 76 0.40 -2.02 -3.33
C GLN A 76 1.65 -1.78 -2.51
N SER A 77 2.78 -1.59 -3.20
CA SER A 77 4.03 -1.22 -2.55
C SER A 77 4.31 0.28 -2.72
N PHE A 78 4.84 0.91 -1.68
CA PHE A 78 5.19 2.32 -1.67
C PHE A 78 6.67 2.52 -1.39
N THR A 79 7.35 3.32 -2.20
CA THR A 79 8.78 3.62 -1.98
C THR A 79 8.94 4.54 -0.78
N VAL A 80 9.81 4.17 0.15
CA VAL A 80 10.15 5.00 1.32
C VAL A 80 11.59 5.53 1.28
N ALA A 81 12.50 4.84 0.59
CA ALA A 81 13.89 5.27 0.44
C ALA A 81 14.54 4.69 -0.82
N GLY A 82 15.70 5.23 -1.17
CA GLY A 82 16.53 4.80 -2.31
C GLY A 82 15.98 5.19 -3.67
N GLY A 83 16.59 4.66 -4.72
CA GLY A 83 16.26 4.95 -6.11
C GLY A 83 16.71 6.36 -6.54
N LYS A 84 16.06 6.88 -7.58
CA LYS A 84 16.41 8.21 -8.12
C LYS A 84 16.12 9.30 -7.09
N VAL A 85 17.13 10.15 -6.85
CA VAL A 85 17.02 11.34 -6.02
C VAL A 85 16.89 12.61 -6.86
N ASP A 86 16.35 13.66 -6.27
CA ASP A 86 16.38 15.01 -6.83
C ASP A 86 17.66 15.77 -6.47
N GLU A 87 17.71 17.06 -6.83
CA GLU A 87 18.84 17.97 -6.56
C GLU A 87 19.14 18.15 -5.07
N GLN A 88 18.17 17.87 -4.18
CA GLN A 88 18.31 17.95 -2.73
C GLN A 88 18.67 16.59 -2.10
N GLY A 89 18.90 15.56 -2.91
CA GLY A 89 19.19 14.22 -2.45
C GLY A 89 17.98 13.45 -1.92
N VAL A 90 16.74 13.93 -2.16
CA VAL A 90 15.53 13.27 -1.68
C VAL A 90 15.03 12.28 -2.72
N SER A 91 14.70 11.05 -2.30
CA SER A 91 14.11 10.05 -3.19
C SER A 91 12.81 10.57 -3.84
N ILE A 92 12.78 10.56 -5.17
CA ILE A 92 11.61 10.97 -5.96
C ILE A 92 10.44 10.01 -5.70
N GLY A 93 10.71 8.71 -5.59
CA GLY A 93 9.70 7.70 -5.25
C GLY A 93 9.11 7.93 -3.86
N TRP A 94 9.93 8.39 -2.91
CA TRP A 94 9.43 8.76 -1.59
C TRP A 94 8.53 10.00 -1.64
N LYS A 95 8.87 11.03 -2.43
CA LYS A 95 8.01 12.21 -2.62
C LYS A 95 6.62 11.84 -3.14
N ILE A 96 6.55 10.95 -4.14
CA ILE A 96 5.29 10.46 -4.69
C ILE A 96 4.49 9.68 -3.63
N SER A 97 5.16 8.76 -2.92
CA SER A 97 4.51 7.94 -1.88
C SER A 97 3.95 8.79 -0.74
N LYS A 98 4.67 9.83 -0.31
CA LYS A 98 4.18 10.80 0.69
C LYS A 98 2.89 11.50 0.23
N GLY A 99 2.82 11.91 -1.03
CA GLY A 99 1.61 12.51 -1.59
C GLY A 99 0.42 11.56 -1.53
N MET A 100 0.63 10.28 -1.86
CA MET A 100 -0.43 9.27 -1.75
C MET A 100 -0.85 9.03 -0.29
N PHE A 101 0.10 8.93 0.65
CA PHE A 101 -0.23 8.79 2.07
C PHE A 101 -1.04 9.98 2.59
N ARG A 102 -0.68 11.21 2.21
CA ARG A 102 -1.46 12.40 2.56
C ARG A 102 -2.89 12.29 2.04
N ALA A 103 -3.07 11.96 0.75
CA ALA A 103 -4.40 11.81 0.17
C ALA A 103 -5.23 10.72 0.86
N MET A 104 -4.61 9.60 1.25
CA MET A 104 -5.29 8.54 1.99
C MET A 104 -5.70 8.98 3.40
N ILE A 105 -4.83 9.71 4.12
CA ILE A 105 -5.14 10.25 5.45
C ILE A 105 -6.26 11.29 5.35
N ASP A 106 -6.17 12.22 4.40
CA ASP A 106 -7.20 13.25 4.18
C ASP A 106 -8.55 12.60 3.88
N SER A 107 -8.58 11.58 3.01
CA SER A 107 -9.80 10.81 2.73
C SER A 107 -10.35 10.09 3.96
N ALA A 108 -9.48 9.48 4.77
CA ALA A 108 -9.89 8.75 5.98
C ALA A 108 -10.42 9.67 7.08
N CYS A 109 -9.87 10.88 7.19
CA CYS A 109 -10.23 11.89 8.17
C CYS A 109 -11.29 12.89 7.68
N GLY A 110 -11.70 12.82 6.40
CA GLY A 110 -12.66 13.74 5.80
C GLY A 110 -12.11 15.17 5.67
N LEU A 111 -10.80 15.32 5.49
CA LEU A 111 -10.13 16.61 5.35
C LEU A 111 -10.24 17.12 3.90
N ASP A 112 -10.46 18.42 3.74
CA ASP A 112 -10.37 19.06 2.42
C ASP A 112 -8.88 19.15 2.04
N PRO A 113 -8.43 18.56 0.91
CA PRO A 113 -7.04 18.65 0.48
C PRO A 113 -6.58 20.07 0.14
N LYS A 114 -7.49 21.04 0.03
CA LYS A 114 -7.18 22.47 -0.14
C LYS A 114 -7.11 23.23 1.19
N ASP A 115 -7.46 22.58 2.30
CA ASP A 115 -7.37 23.19 3.63
C ASP A 115 -5.91 23.29 4.07
N MET A 116 -5.40 24.53 4.06
CA MET A 116 -4.06 24.90 4.52
C MET A 116 -4.08 25.63 5.87
N SER A 117 -5.19 25.53 6.61
CA SER A 117 -5.30 26.11 7.95
C SER A 117 -4.29 25.47 8.92
N GLU A 118 -3.97 26.18 10.00
CA GLU A 118 -3.05 25.67 11.03
C GLU A 118 -3.56 24.35 11.65
N ALA A 119 -4.88 24.16 11.75
CA ALA A 119 -5.48 22.93 12.23
C ALA A 119 -5.21 21.72 11.31
N ALA A 120 -5.04 21.95 10.00
CA ALA A 120 -4.76 20.92 9.01
C ALA A 120 -3.26 20.55 8.90
N LYS A 121 -2.38 21.33 9.55
CA LYS A 121 -0.91 21.15 9.57
C LYS A 121 -0.39 20.38 10.79
N ALA A 122 -1.25 20.08 11.77
CA ALA A 122 -0.91 19.40 13.02
C ALA A 122 -0.75 17.88 12.86
#